data_AF-A0A0F9IR36-F1
#
_entry.id   AF-A0A0F9IR36-F1
#
_cell.length_a   1.000
_cell.length_b   1.000
_cell.length_c   1.000
_cell.angle_alpha   90.00
_cell.angle_beta   90.00
_cell.angle_gamma   90.00
#
_symmetry.space_group_name_H-M   'P 1'
#
loop_
_entity.id
_entity.type
_entity.pdbx_description
1 polymer ?
#
loop_
_entity_poly.entity_id
_entity_poly.type
_entity_poly.pdbx_seq_one_letter_code
_entity_poly.pdbx_strand_id
1 'polypeptide(L)' 'MKTELIGIRIAPEMRERLQKIADEETRSLSNLVLKILKDFLANYEKSAK' A
#
# COMPACT_ATOMS: atom_id res chain seq x y z
N MET A 1 -12.26 12.91 9.54
CA MET A 1 -10.90 12.30 9.51
C MET A 1 -10.04 13.11 8.57
N LYS A 2 -8.93 13.68 9.04
CA LYS A 2 -7.92 14.28 8.15
C LYS A 2 -7.08 13.14 7.57
N THR A 3 -7.08 13.00 6.26
CA THR A 3 -6.13 12.14 5.54
C THR A 3 -4.86 12.94 5.27
N GLU A 4 -3.73 12.46 5.74
CA GLU A 4 -2.42 13.04 5.41
C GLU A 4 -1.87 12.37 4.15
N LEU A 5 -1.28 13.17 3.25
CA LEU A 5 -0.66 12.67 2.03
C LEU A 5 0.69 12.04 2.35
N ILE A 6 0.85 10.77 1.97
CA ILE A 6 2.15 10.09 2.04
C ILE A 6 2.76 10.12 0.65
N GLY A 7 3.84 10.89 0.49
CA GLY A 7 4.69 10.87 -0.69
C GLY A 7 5.84 9.90 -0.49
N ILE A 8 5.94 8.87 -1.33
CA ILE A 8 7.00 7.86 -1.28
C ILE A 8 7.72 7.75 -2.62
N ARG A 9 9.03 7.59 -2.57
CA ARG A 9 9.86 7.26 -3.73
C ARG A 9 10.14 5.78 -3.70
N ILE A 10 9.87 5.10 -4.81
CA ILE A 10 10.08 3.66 -4.97
C ILE A 10 10.74 3.40 -6.33
N ALA A 11 11.35 2.22 -6.47
CA ALA A 11 11.90 1.80 -7.75
C ALA A 11 10.78 1.74 -8.83
N PRO A 12 11.08 2.09 -10.10
CA PRO A 12 10.10 2.04 -11.19
C PRO A 12 9.41 0.68 -11.33
N GLU A 13 10.20 -0.40 -11.29
CA GLU A 13 9.71 -1.78 -11.35
C GLU A 13 8.70 -2.12 -10.24
N MET A 14 8.91 -1.58 -9.03
CA MET A 14 7.97 -1.76 -7.93
C MET A 14 6.67 -1.00 -8.18
N ARG A 15 6.76 0.22 -8.72
CA ARG A 15 5.58 1.02 -9.05
C ARG A 15 4.73 0.31 -10.09
N GLU A 16 5.34 -0.23 -11.14
CA GLU A 16 4.63 -0.97 -12.19
C GLU A 16 3.91 -2.21 -11.63
N ARG A 17 4.60 -2.98 -10.78
CA ARG A 17 4.00 -4.14 -10.12
C ARG A 17 2.80 -3.76 -9.24
N LEU A 18 2.94 -2.71 -8.43
CA LEU A 18 1.85 -2.23 -7.58
C LEU A 18 0.68 -1.68 -8.41
N GLN A 19 0.98 -0.97 -9.51
CA GLN A 19 -0.06 -0.46 -10.40
C GLN A 19 -0.86 -1.60 -11.02
N LYS A 20 -0.18 -2.65 -11.51
CA LYS A 20 -0.85 -3.83 -12.09
C LYS A 20 -1.82 -4.49 -11.09
N ILE A 21 -1.39 -4.69 -9.85
CA ILE A 21 -2.24 -5.25 -8.79
C ILE A 21 -3.42 -4.32 -8.50
N ALA A 22 -3.19 -3.00 -8.50
CA ALA A 22 -4.25 -2.03 -8.25
C ALA A 22 -5.32 -2.07 -9.34
N ASP A 23 -4.90 -2.21 -10.60
CA ASP A 23 -5.78 -2.33 -11.76
C ASP A 23 -6.59 -3.65 -11.71
N GLU A 24 -5.95 -4.78 -11.39
CA GLU A 24 -6.60 -6.08 -11.18
C GLU A 24 -7.66 -6.03 -10.06
N GLU A 25 -7.39 -5.29 -8.99
CA GLU A 25 -8.31 -5.10 -7.87
C GLU A 25 -9.26 -3.89 -8.03
N THR A 26 -9.37 -3.31 -9.24
CA THR A 26 -10.23 -2.15 -9.57
C THR A 26 -10.14 -1.00 -8.56
N ARG A 27 -8.91 -0.62 -8.19
CA ARG A 27 -8.63 0.45 -7.22
C ARG A 27 -7.47 1.34 -7.64
N SER A 28 -7.36 2.49 -7.01
CA SER A 28 -6.20 3.36 -7.19
C SER A 28 -4.95 2.76 -6.52
N LEU A 29 -3.79 3.07 -7.09
CA LEU A 29 -2.49 2.71 -6.51
C LEU A 29 -2.35 3.17 -5.06
N SER A 30 -2.76 4.41 -4.75
CA SER A 30 -2.70 4.94 -3.39
C SER A 30 -3.55 4.13 -2.41
N ASN A 31 -4.75 3.72 -2.80
CA ASN A 31 -5.63 2.89 -1.96
C ASN A 31 -5.06 1.49 -1.77
N LEU A 32 -4.46 0.89 -2.80
CA LEU A 32 -3.77 -0.39 -2.67
C LEU A 32 -2.61 -0.29 -1.68
N VAL A 33 -1.74 0.71 -1.82
CA VAL A 33 -0.59 0.90 -0.93
C VAL A 33 -1.05 1.07 0.52
N LEU A 34 -2.10 1.86 0.77
CA LEU A 34 -2.67 2.01 2.10
C LEU A 34 -3.22 0.70 2.67
N LYS A 35 -3.89 -0.13 1.85
CA LYS A 35 -4.35 -1.47 2.25
C LYS A 35 -3.16 -2.34 2.67
N ILE A 36 -2.14 -2.44 1.82
CA ILE A 36 -0.94 -3.25 2.09
C ILE A 36 -0.25 -2.79 3.39
N LEU A 37 -0.12 -1.48 3.61
CA LEU A 37 0.48 -0.95 4.84
C LEU A 37 -0.34 -1.29 6.08
N LYS A 38 -1.69 -1.21 6.01
CA LYS A 38 -2.56 -1.61 7.12
C LYS A 38 -2.45 -3.09 7.43
N ASP A 39 -2.47 -3.93 6.40
CA ASP A 39 -2.34 -5.39 6.54
C ASP A 39 -0.97 -5.76 7.13
N PHE A 40 0.09 -5.09 6.68
CA PHE A 40 1.43 -5.27 7.23
C PHE A 40 1.52 -4.88 8.70
N LEU A 41 0.99 -3.71 9.08
CA LEU A 41 0.97 -3.26 10.49
C LEU A 41 0.20 -4.22 11.39
N ALA A 42 -1.00 -4.63 10.97
CA ALA A 42 -1.82 -5.57 11.73
C ALA A 42 -1.12 -6.92 11.95
N ASN A 43 -0.34 -7.38 10.98
CA ASN A 43 0.44 -8.61 11.12
C ASN A 43 1.68 -8.41 11.98
N TYR A 44 2.38 -7.27 11.81
CA TYR A 44 3.56 -6.93 12.61
C TYR A 44 3.21 -6.85 14.11
N GLU A 45 2.11 -6.20 14.46
CA GLU A 45 1.63 -6.10 15.84
C GLU A 45 1.24 -7.44 16.45
N LYS A 46 0.71 -8.38 15.65
CA LYS A 46 0.41 -9.75 16.10
C LYS A 46 1.67 -10.56 16.36
N SER A 47 2.71 -10.38 15.55
CA SER A 47 3.99 -11.09 15.69
C SER A 47 4.89 -10.51 16.78
N ALA A 48 4.72 -9.23 17.14
CA ALA A 48 5.47 -8.57 18.20
C ALA A 48 4.91 -8.84 19.63
N LYS A 49 3.83 -9.62 19.74
CA LYS A 49 3.16 -10.01 20.98
C LYS A 49 3.41 -11.48 21.29
#